data_AF-A0A0S8IF51-F1
#
_entry.id   AF-A0A0S8IF51-F1
#
_cell.length_a   1.000
_cell.length_b   1.000
_cell.length_c   1.000
_cell.angle_alpha   90.00
_cell.angle_beta   90.00
_cell.angle_gamma   90.00
#
_symmetry.space_group_name_H-M   'P 1'
#
loop_
_entity.id
_entity.type
_entity.pdbx_description
1 polymer ?
#
loop_
_entity_poly.entity_id
_entity_poly.type
_entity_poly.pdbx_seq_one_letter_code
_entity_poly.pdbx_strand_id
1 'polypeptide(L)'
;MAYCNVTTDLTDVFPDIERYQEKFILEGFVAVSGQANTYAVYGCGQINMVFDNDVQLTEKTSIATVQANAGSWWYDSDNDVVYVHATDSDDLTSTAQSTTLITSGEDWDTLKDNMRDKSMQFMDSVLNSRYTTPLMPRLIKTHDTADYEYPIVRCCALLTCAFLAKRRTPTDPNGERLFKEAWNPDPEPGEQKGWLNQLRDGDMVLQEQISGREIGGFNIYPKSDNTATAYVWFLGKYTGAQYERWRLQIDTAGAIGTATWKLSRDGGTNWDLETQDTFDTTDNSRRILIYAGIYAVFYGTFGEGDYWDIEVFPMSDSATVSKIGSIELER
;
A
#
# COMPACT_ATOMS: atom_id res chain seq x y z
N MET A 1 1.46 4.71 2.85
CA MET A 1 2.80 4.41 2.31
C MET A 1 2.76 3.03 1.70
N ALA A 2 3.50 2.79 0.62
CA ALA A 2 3.51 1.49 -0.06
C ALA A 2 4.33 0.44 0.72
N TYR A 3 3.87 -0.81 0.78
CA TYR A 3 4.56 -1.88 1.52
C TYR A 3 5.82 -2.40 0.81
N CYS A 4 5.88 -2.26 -0.51
CA CYS A 4 7.07 -2.58 -1.31
C CYS A 4 7.24 -1.53 -2.42
N ASN A 5 8.45 -1.40 -2.95
CA ASN A 5 8.70 -0.62 -4.16
C ASN A 5 8.43 -1.46 -5.42
N VAL A 6 8.09 -0.78 -6.52
CA VAL A 6 7.73 -1.42 -7.79
C VAL A 6 8.93 -1.63 -8.72
N THR A 7 10.15 -1.36 -8.23
CA THR A 7 11.37 -1.38 -9.05
C THR A 7 12.30 -2.52 -8.63
N THR A 8 12.83 -2.49 -7.41
CA THR A 8 13.79 -3.49 -6.93
C THR A 8 13.12 -4.67 -6.24
N ASP A 9 12.09 -4.43 -5.42
CA ASP A 9 11.49 -5.49 -4.60
C ASP A 9 10.74 -6.51 -5.47
N LEU A 10 10.13 -6.06 -6.58
CA LEU A 10 9.49 -6.96 -7.55
C LEU A 10 10.52 -7.81 -8.30
N THR A 11 11.64 -7.21 -8.73
CA THR A 11 12.70 -7.93 -9.45
C THR A 11 13.46 -8.90 -8.54
N ASP A 12 13.55 -8.60 -7.24
CA ASP A 12 14.17 -9.49 -6.26
C ASP A 12 13.37 -10.79 -6.06
N VAL A 13 12.04 -10.72 -6.19
CA VAL A 13 11.15 -11.87 -6.08
C VAL A 13 10.99 -12.61 -7.40
N PHE A 14 10.85 -11.87 -8.51
CA PHE A 14 10.67 -12.43 -9.83
C PHE A 14 11.42 -11.58 -10.87
N PRO A 15 12.68 -11.94 -11.21
CA PRO A 15 13.54 -11.13 -12.08
C PRO A 15 12.95 -10.87 -13.48
N ASP A 16 12.18 -11.82 -14.01
CA ASP A 16 11.60 -11.71 -15.35
C ASP A 16 10.22 -11.03 -15.36
N ILE A 17 9.90 -10.20 -14.36
CA ILE A 17 8.57 -9.58 -14.22
C ILE A 17 8.20 -8.69 -15.41
N GLU A 18 9.21 -8.06 -16.03
CA GLU A 18 9.07 -7.18 -17.19
C GLU A 18 8.41 -7.87 -18.39
N ARG A 19 8.52 -9.21 -18.49
CA ARG A 19 7.88 -9.97 -19.58
C ARG A 19 6.35 -9.91 -19.56
N TYR A 20 5.75 -9.54 -18.42
CA TYR A 20 4.31 -9.45 -18.25
C TYR A 20 3.75 -8.08 -18.65
N GLN A 21 4.59 -7.16 -19.12
CA GLN A 21 4.10 -5.95 -19.77
C GLN A 21 3.25 -6.34 -20.97
N GLU A 22 1.99 -5.90 -20.97
CA GLU A 22 1.05 -6.15 -22.06
C GLU A 22 0.88 -4.87 -22.88
N LYS A 23 1.49 -4.89 -24.06
CA LYS A 23 1.13 -4.00 -25.15
C LYS A 23 0.68 -4.85 -26.32
N PHE A 24 -0.45 -4.51 -26.92
CA PHE A 24 -0.92 -5.15 -28.15
C PHE A 24 -0.70 -4.21 -29.32
N ILE A 25 -0.36 -4.80 -30.47
CA ILE A 25 -0.16 -4.04 -31.70
C ILE A 25 -1.55 -3.64 -32.22
N LEU A 26 -1.71 -2.36 -32.54
CA LEU A 26 -2.86 -1.89 -33.29
C LEU A 26 -2.59 -2.14 -34.78
N GLU A 27 -3.45 -2.93 -35.41
CA GLU A 27 -3.33 -3.27 -36.84
C GLU A 27 -4.57 -2.78 -37.60
N GLY A 28 -4.45 -2.64 -38.93
CA GLY A 28 -5.58 -2.28 -39.79
C GLY A 28 -5.86 -0.77 -39.87
N PHE A 29 -4.83 0.06 -39.77
CA PHE A 29 -4.95 1.50 -39.96
C PHE A 29 -5.48 1.85 -41.36
N VAL A 30 -6.43 2.78 -41.40
CA VAL A 30 -7.00 3.36 -42.62
C VAL A 30 -6.77 4.87 -42.60
N ALA A 31 -6.28 5.43 -43.70
CA ALA A 31 -6.11 6.88 -43.82
C ALA A 31 -7.47 7.59 -43.69
N VAL A 32 -7.52 8.63 -42.85
CA VAL A 32 -8.73 9.44 -42.68
C VAL A 32 -8.90 10.36 -43.89
N SER A 33 -10.06 10.26 -44.55
CA SER A 33 -10.36 11.09 -45.73
C SER A 33 -10.30 12.59 -45.40
N GLY A 34 -9.53 13.34 -46.19
CA GLY A 34 -9.39 14.79 -46.02
C GLY A 34 -8.41 15.23 -44.94
N GLN A 35 -7.71 14.31 -44.27
CA GLN A 35 -6.68 14.62 -43.28
C GLN A 35 -5.32 14.03 -43.69
N ALA A 36 -4.25 14.82 -43.57
CA ALA A 36 -2.88 14.37 -43.82
C ALA A 36 -2.34 13.64 -42.57
N ASN A 37 -1.59 12.56 -42.79
CA ASN A 37 -0.88 11.77 -41.75
C ASN A 37 -1.75 11.33 -40.56
N THR A 38 -3.07 11.29 -40.74
CA THR A 38 -4.02 10.88 -39.70
C THR A 38 -4.66 9.57 -40.13
N TYR A 39 -4.57 8.58 -39.26
CA TYR A 39 -5.00 7.22 -39.52
C TYR A 39 -5.98 6.79 -38.44
N ALA A 40 -6.92 5.92 -38.82
CA ALA A 40 -7.96 5.41 -37.94
C ALA A 40 -7.93 3.88 -37.89
N VAL A 41 -8.14 3.32 -36.71
CA VAL A 41 -8.41 1.89 -36.49
C VAL A 41 -9.81 1.76 -35.93
N TYR A 42 -10.63 0.92 -36.57
CA TYR A 42 -12.02 0.67 -36.19
C TYR A 42 -12.14 -0.64 -35.41
N GLY A 43 -13.04 -0.69 -34.42
CA GLY A 43 -13.30 -1.91 -33.66
C GLY A 43 -12.12 -2.35 -32.79
N CYS A 44 -11.35 -1.39 -32.29
CA CYS A 44 -10.16 -1.61 -31.48
C CYS A 44 -10.48 -1.96 -30.02
N GLY A 45 -11.74 -1.90 -29.60
CA GLY A 45 -12.13 -1.99 -28.20
C GLY A 45 -11.65 -0.78 -27.41
N GLN A 46 -11.65 -0.90 -26.08
CA GLN A 46 -11.27 0.21 -25.20
C GLN A 46 -9.75 0.47 -25.26
N ILE A 47 -9.40 1.71 -25.62
CA ILE A 47 -8.01 2.16 -25.72
C ILE A 47 -7.78 3.26 -24.70
N ASN A 48 -6.86 3.01 -23.76
CA ASN A 48 -6.53 3.95 -22.69
C ASN A 48 -5.20 4.68 -22.93
N MET A 49 -4.31 4.11 -23.76
CA MET A 49 -3.01 4.71 -24.06
C MET A 49 -2.49 4.14 -25.38
N VAL A 50 -1.79 4.98 -26.14
CA VAL A 50 -1.17 4.59 -27.43
C VAL A 50 0.30 4.96 -27.41
N PHE A 51 1.13 4.07 -27.96
CA PHE A 51 2.57 4.24 -28.09
C PHE A 51 2.99 4.09 -29.55
N ASP A 52 3.91 4.92 -30.01
CA ASP A 52 4.60 4.82 -31.30
C ASP A 52 6.05 4.43 -31.04
N ASN A 53 6.45 3.21 -31.43
CA ASN A 53 7.80 2.67 -31.15
C ASN A 53 8.22 2.83 -29.68
N ASP A 54 7.33 2.43 -28.77
CA ASP A 54 7.45 2.57 -27.30
C ASP A 54 7.45 4.00 -26.73
N VAL A 55 7.29 5.03 -27.56
CA VAL A 55 7.10 6.42 -27.11
C VAL A 55 5.61 6.69 -26.93
N GLN A 56 5.20 7.09 -25.72
CA GLN A 56 3.80 7.41 -25.42
C GLN A 56 3.34 8.62 -26.24
N LEU A 57 2.22 8.47 -26.95
CA LEU A 57 1.59 9.56 -27.69
C LEU A 57 0.73 10.43 -26.79
N THR A 58 0.60 11.71 -27.14
CA THR A 58 -0.20 12.66 -26.36
C THR A 58 -1.69 12.49 -26.66
N GLU A 59 -2.50 12.23 -25.64
CA GLU A 59 -3.97 12.15 -25.78
C GLU A 59 -4.58 13.51 -26.12
N LYS A 60 -5.60 13.49 -26.97
CA LYS A 60 -6.40 14.65 -27.40
C LYS A 60 -7.89 14.32 -27.29
N THR A 61 -8.73 15.33 -27.51
CA THR A 61 -10.18 15.24 -27.26
C THR A 61 -11.04 15.17 -28.52
N SER A 62 -10.43 15.28 -29.71
CA SER A 62 -11.13 15.24 -30.99
C SER A 62 -10.17 14.97 -32.15
N ILE A 63 -10.71 14.51 -33.27
CA ILE A 63 -9.96 14.31 -34.51
C ILE A 63 -9.27 15.60 -35.02
N ALA A 64 -9.90 16.76 -34.83
CA ALA A 64 -9.33 18.04 -35.24
C ALA A 64 -8.09 18.41 -34.41
N THR A 65 -8.14 18.14 -33.11
CA THR A 65 -6.99 18.35 -32.22
C THR A 65 -5.87 17.34 -32.46
N VAL A 66 -6.19 16.10 -32.88
CA VAL A 66 -5.20 15.10 -33.29
C VAL A 66 -4.47 15.55 -34.55
N GLN A 67 -5.22 15.96 -35.58
CA GLN A 67 -4.63 16.45 -36.84
C GLN A 67 -3.69 17.65 -36.65
N ALA A 68 -3.99 18.53 -35.69
CA ALA A 68 -3.19 19.72 -35.44
C ALA A 68 -1.88 19.45 -34.67
N ASN A 69 -1.68 18.24 -34.14
CA ASN A 69 -0.55 17.91 -33.27
C ASN A 69 0.07 16.57 -33.68
N ALA A 70 1.28 16.59 -34.24
CA ALA A 70 2.01 15.35 -34.51
C ALA A 70 2.36 14.58 -33.24
N GLY A 71 2.36 13.25 -33.30
CA GLY A 71 2.59 12.39 -32.14
C GLY A 71 1.43 12.41 -31.13
N SER A 72 0.19 12.48 -31.63
CA SER A 72 -1.00 12.55 -30.79
C SER A 72 -2.07 11.55 -31.22
N TRP A 73 -2.97 11.22 -30.29
CA TRP A 73 -4.02 10.25 -30.50
C TRP A 73 -5.32 10.66 -29.81
N TRP A 74 -6.43 10.05 -30.21
CA TRP A 74 -7.73 10.19 -29.57
C TRP A 74 -8.55 8.91 -29.76
N TYR A 75 -9.17 8.43 -28.68
CA TYR A 75 -10.17 7.37 -28.75
C TYR A 75 -11.58 7.97 -28.72
N ASP A 76 -12.32 7.71 -29.79
CA ASP A 76 -13.74 8.00 -29.90
C ASP A 76 -14.54 6.82 -29.34
N SER A 77 -15.00 6.96 -28.10
CA SER A 77 -15.79 5.93 -27.40
C SER A 77 -17.18 5.72 -28.00
N ASP A 78 -17.74 6.70 -28.70
CA ASP A 78 -19.08 6.59 -29.28
C ASP A 78 -19.07 5.73 -30.54
N ASN A 79 -17.98 5.79 -31.31
CA ASN A 79 -17.83 5.05 -32.57
C ASN A 79 -16.85 3.86 -32.48
N ASP A 80 -16.20 3.65 -31.33
CA ASP A 80 -15.16 2.65 -31.10
C ASP A 80 -14.01 2.74 -32.14
N VAL A 81 -13.43 3.94 -32.24
CA VAL A 81 -12.37 4.26 -33.20
C VAL A 81 -11.20 4.94 -32.50
N VAL A 82 -9.98 4.50 -32.78
CA VAL A 82 -8.78 5.26 -32.45
C VAL A 82 -8.28 6.02 -33.64
N TYR A 83 -8.01 7.31 -33.44
CA TYR A 83 -7.33 8.18 -34.37
C TYR A 83 -5.91 8.43 -33.91
N VAL A 84 -4.93 8.27 -34.80
CA VAL A 84 -3.51 8.55 -34.56
C VAL A 84 -3.00 9.50 -35.62
N HIS A 85 -2.27 10.53 -35.20
CA HIS A 85 -1.47 11.35 -36.10
C HIS A 85 -0.01 10.94 -36.00
N ALA A 86 0.52 10.34 -37.07
CA ALA A 86 1.90 9.87 -37.10
C ALA A 86 2.87 11.04 -36.92
N THR A 87 3.95 10.80 -36.17
CA THR A 87 4.94 11.81 -35.83
C THR A 87 5.78 12.22 -37.04
N ASP A 88 5.99 11.27 -37.95
CA ASP A 88 6.65 11.43 -39.25
C ASP A 88 5.67 11.14 -40.40
N SER A 89 6.08 11.38 -41.65
CA SER A 89 5.29 11.09 -42.86
C SER A 89 5.17 9.60 -43.19
N ASP A 90 5.36 8.72 -42.21
CA ASP A 90 5.26 7.28 -42.40
C ASP A 90 3.80 6.88 -42.65
N ASP A 91 3.61 6.07 -43.69
CA ASP A 91 2.30 5.55 -44.06
C ASP A 91 1.96 4.33 -43.21
N LEU A 92 1.12 4.54 -42.19
CA LEU A 92 0.62 3.48 -41.31
C LEU A 92 -0.34 2.51 -42.00
N THR A 93 -0.78 2.77 -43.25
CA THR A 93 -1.72 1.89 -43.97
C THR A 93 -1.07 0.68 -44.63
N SER A 94 0.27 0.68 -44.79
CA SER A 94 0.99 -0.41 -45.44
C SER A 94 1.69 -1.32 -44.42
N THR A 95 1.12 -2.49 -44.16
CA THR A 95 1.67 -3.53 -43.26
C THR A 95 3.06 -4.06 -43.69
N ALA A 96 3.54 -3.68 -44.88
CA ALA A 96 4.81 -4.14 -45.43
C ALA A 96 5.96 -3.11 -45.34
N GLN A 97 5.71 -1.84 -44.96
CA GLN A 97 6.73 -0.79 -44.95
C GLN A 97 6.66 0.22 -43.78
N SER A 98 5.71 0.12 -42.85
CA SER A 98 5.73 0.98 -41.68
C SER A 98 6.88 0.60 -40.74
N THR A 99 7.90 1.46 -40.65
CA THR A 99 8.96 1.42 -39.62
C THR A 99 8.45 1.73 -38.22
N THR A 100 7.20 2.17 -38.12
CA THR A 100 6.49 2.59 -36.92
C THR A 100 5.50 1.52 -36.48
N LEU A 101 5.69 1.00 -35.26
CA LEU A 101 4.79 0.07 -34.59
C LEU A 101 3.93 0.85 -33.61
N ILE A 102 2.64 0.97 -33.92
CA ILE A 102 1.67 1.55 -32.99
C ILE A 102 1.13 0.44 -32.09
N THR A 103 1.31 0.62 -30.78
CA THR A 103 0.81 -0.31 -29.76
C THR A 103 -0.11 0.40 -28.79
N SER A 104 -1.02 -0.35 -28.17
CA SER A 104 -1.87 0.14 -27.09
C SER A 104 -1.71 -0.75 -25.85
N GLY A 105 -1.83 -0.15 -24.68
CA GLY A 105 -1.67 -0.83 -23.40
C GLY A 105 -1.79 0.12 -22.21
N GLU A 106 -1.60 -0.39 -21.01
CA GLU A 106 -1.43 0.43 -19.81
C GLU A 106 0.06 0.75 -19.64
N ASP A 107 0.38 1.93 -19.10
CA ASP A 107 1.74 2.24 -18.68
C ASP A 107 2.22 1.22 -17.63
N TRP A 108 3.45 0.73 -17.78
CA TRP A 108 3.93 -0.39 -16.97
C TRP A 108 4.15 0.00 -15.51
N ASP A 109 4.63 1.22 -15.24
CA ASP A 109 4.83 1.70 -13.88
C ASP A 109 3.49 1.90 -13.17
N THR A 110 2.53 2.51 -13.87
CA THR A 110 1.15 2.66 -13.39
C THR A 110 0.49 1.31 -13.10
N LEU A 111 0.70 0.31 -13.97
CA LEU A 111 0.20 -1.04 -13.78
C LEU A 111 0.79 -1.71 -12.53
N LYS A 112 2.12 -1.61 -12.33
CA LYS A 112 2.78 -2.14 -11.14
C LYS A 112 2.26 -1.49 -9.86
N ASP A 113 2.07 -0.17 -9.87
CA ASP A 113 1.48 0.56 -8.74
C ASP A 113 0.05 0.09 -8.42
N ASN A 114 -0.80 -0.01 -9.45
CA ASN A 114 -2.19 -0.48 -9.29
C ASN A 114 -2.27 -1.91 -8.72
N MET A 115 -1.38 -2.82 -9.15
CA MET A 115 -1.37 -4.19 -8.64
C MET A 115 -0.80 -4.28 -7.24
N ARG A 116 0.22 -3.48 -6.92
CA ARG A 116 0.77 -3.37 -5.56
C ARG A 116 -0.31 -2.90 -4.59
N ASP A 117 -1.07 -1.87 -4.94
CA ASP A 117 -2.10 -1.32 -4.06
C ASP A 117 -3.22 -2.34 -3.77
N LYS A 118 -3.58 -3.18 -4.77
CA LYS A 118 -4.48 -4.32 -4.57
C LYS A 118 -3.87 -5.41 -3.69
N SER A 119 -2.59 -5.70 -3.85
CA SER A 119 -1.86 -6.65 -3.00
C SER A 119 -1.80 -6.18 -1.54
N MET A 120 -1.60 -4.88 -1.30
CA MET A 120 -1.63 -4.30 0.03
C MET A 120 -3.02 -4.44 0.67
N GLN A 121 -4.10 -4.10 -0.04
CA GLN A 121 -5.47 -4.29 0.46
C GLN A 121 -5.77 -5.75 0.80
N PHE A 122 -5.30 -6.69 -0.02
CA PHE A 122 -5.44 -8.11 0.27
C PHE A 122 -4.67 -8.51 1.54
N MET A 123 -3.42 -8.07 1.68
CA MET A 123 -2.63 -8.33 2.88
C MET A 123 -3.28 -7.76 4.13
N ASP A 124 -3.78 -6.52 4.08
CA ASP A 124 -4.48 -5.89 5.19
C ASP A 124 -5.72 -6.69 5.58
N SER A 125 -6.52 -7.16 4.61
CA SER A 125 -7.71 -7.98 4.90
C SER A 125 -7.38 -9.28 5.64
N VAL A 126 -6.22 -9.87 5.35
CA VAL A 126 -5.75 -11.12 5.93
C VAL A 126 -5.11 -10.91 7.29
N LEU A 127 -4.32 -9.84 7.45
CA LEU A 127 -3.55 -9.56 8.64
C LEU A 127 -4.34 -8.80 9.71
N ASN A 128 -5.50 -8.23 9.38
CA ASN A 128 -6.39 -7.52 10.31
C ASN A 128 -6.76 -8.34 11.56
N SER A 129 -6.71 -9.67 11.50
CA SER A 129 -6.96 -10.51 12.68
C SER A 129 -5.87 -10.45 13.75
N ARG A 130 -4.65 -10.03 13.40
CA ARG A 130 -3.48 -10.08 14.29
C ARG A 130 -2.73 -8.76 14.39
N TYR A 131 -2.73 -7.97 13.33
CA TYR A 131 -2.01 -6.70 13.23
C TYR A 131 -3.01 -5.57 12.99
N THR A 132 -2.70 -4.39 13.51
CA THR A 132 -3.42 -3.16 13.17
C THR A 132 -3.22 -2.86 11.69
N THR A 133 -4.32 -2.62 10.96
CA THR A 133 -4.29 -2.24 9.54
C THR A 133 -4.79 -0.80 9.36
N PRO A 134 -4.16 0.01 8.51
CA PRO A 134 -2.96 -0.30 7.72
C PRO A 134 -1.71 -0.52 8.61
N LEU A 135 -0.80 -1.38 8.15
CA LEU A 135 0.43 -1.68 8.86
C LEU A 135 1.26 -0.41 9.02
N MET A 136 1.71 -0.16 10.24
CA MET A 136 2.59 0.94 10.54
C MET A 136 4.00 0.64 10.03
N PRO A 137 4.73 1.66 9.55
CA PRO A 137 6.13 1.50 9.21
C PRO A 137 6.95 1.21 10.47
N ARG A 138 8.05 0.51 10.28
CA ARG A 138 9.04 0.19 11.29
C ARG A 138 9.57 1.43 11.98
N LEU A 139 9.52 1.38 13.31
CA LEU A 139 10.18 2.30 14.21
C LEU A 139 11.67 1.98 14.37
N ILE A 140 12.07 0.71 14.40
CA ILE A 140 13.47 0.30 14.63
C ILE A 140 14.06 -0.32 13.36
N LYS A 141 15.01 0.41 12.78
CA LYS A 141 15.70 0.09 11.54
C LYS A 141 17.12 -0.39 11.85
N THR A 142 17.29 -1.66 12.25
CA THR A 142 18.59 -2.19 12.67
C THR A 142 19.49 -2.64 11.52
N HIS A 143 18.91 -3.16 10.43
CA HIS A 143 19.66 -3.83 9.36
C HIS A 143 19.54 -3.13 8.00
N ASP A 144 18.53 -2.28 7.83
CA ASP A 144 18.19 -1.59 6.60
C ASP A 144 17.42 -0.30 6.92
N THR A 145 17.22 0.55 5.92
CA THR A 145 16.46 1.79 6.06
C THR A 145 14.99 1.65 5.65
N ALA A 146 14.57 0.46 5.21
CA ALA A 146 13.24 0.22 4.66
C ALA A 146 12.14 0.40 5.72
N ASP A 147 11.00 0.94 5.30
CA ASP A 147 9.89 1.23 6.20
C ASP A 147 9.15 -0.03 6.65
N TYR A 148 9.25 -1.16 5.96
CA TYR A 148 8.56 -2.39 6.33
C TYR A 148 9.55 -3.54 6.45
N GLU A 149 9.26 -4.49 7.35
CA GLU A 149 10.09 -5.68 7.52
C GLU A 149 10.08 -6.56 6.27
N TYR A 150 11.19 -7.25 6.04
CA TYR A 150 11.38 -8.10 4.87
C TYR A 150 10.22 -9.10 4.62
N PRO A 151 9.64 -9.78 5.62
CA PRO A 151 8.48 -10.64 5.39
C PRO A 151 7.27 -9.91 4.80
N ILE A 152 7.00 -8.68 5.22
CA ILE A 152 5.90 -7.85 4.70
C ILE A 152 6.21 -7.40 3.27
N VAL A 153 7.41 -6.87 3.04
CA VAL A 153 7.87 -6.44 1.71
C VAL A 153 7.80 -7.59 0.72
N ARG A 154 8.34 -8.76 1.10
CA ARG A 154 8.38 -9.97 0.27
C ARG A 154 6.98 -10.50 -0.02
N CYS A 155 6.07 -10.53 0.96
CA CYS A 155 4.68 -10.94 0.73
C CYS A 155 3.97 -10.01 -0.27
N CYS A 156 4.14 -8.70 -0.11
CA CYS A 156 3.51 -7.72 -0.99
C CYS A 156 4.05 -7.87 -2.41
N ALA A 157 5.36 -8.00 -2.57
CA ALA A 157 6.01 -8.21 -3.86
C ALA A 157 5.57 -9.54 -4.52
N LEU A 158 5.53 -10.65 -3.79
CA LEU A 158 5.05 -11.95 -4.28
C LEU A 158 3.61 -11.86 -4.80
N LEU A 159 2.70 -11.25 -4.03
CA LEU A 159 1.31 -11.07 -4.43
C LEU A 159 1.19 -10.15 -5.66
N THR A 160 1.98 -9.09 -5.71
CA THR A 160 1.99 -8.15 -6.84
C THR A 160 2.41 -8.88 -8.12
N CYS A 161 3.52 -9.62 -8.07
CA CYS A 161 4.00 -10.44 -9.18
C CYS A 161 2.99 -11.53 -9.58
N ALA A 162 2.30 -12.14 -8.61
CA ALA A 162 1.26 -13.13 -8.87
C ALA A 162 0.05 -12.51 -9.60
N PHE A 163 -0.41 -11.32 -9.19
CA PHE A 163 -1.50 -10.63 -9.84
C PHE A 163 -1.14 -10.14 -11.24
N LEU A 164 0.09 -9.67 -11.46
CA LEU A 164 0.60 -9.33 -12.78
C LEU A 164 0.61 -10.55 -13.72
N ALA A 165 1.12 -11.69 -13.25
CA ALA A 165 1.14 -12.93 -14.03
C ALA A 165 -0.28 -13.43 -14.35
N LYS A 166 -1.17 -13.44 -13.35
CA LYS A 166 -2.57 -13.88 -13.50
C LYS A 166 -3.42 -12.93 -14.35
N ARG A 167 -3.09 -11.64 -14.40
CA ARG A 167 -3.74 -10.68 -15.30
C ARG A 167 -3.49 -11.06 -16.77
N ARG A 168 -2.23 -11.37 -17.12
CA ARG A 168 -1.87 -11.76 -18.48
C ARG A 168 -2.45 -13.11 -18.86
N THR A 169 -2.14 -14.11 -18.04
CA THR A 169 -2.60 -15.48 -18.26
C THR A 169 -3.14 -16.00 -16.95
N PRO A 170 -4.47 -16.14 -16.80
CA PRO A 170 -5.08 -16.62 -15.56
C PRO A 170 -4.56 -17.99 -15.11
N THR A 171 -4.05 -18.79 -16.04
CA THR A 171 -3.49 -20.13 -15.81
C THR A 171 -1.96 -20.17 -15.80
N ASP A 172 -1.25 -19.03 -15.66
CA ASP A 172 0.22 -19.05 -15.62
C ASP A 172 0.72 -19.83 -14.39
N PRO A 173 1.52 -20.90 -14.58
CA PRO A 173 2.09 -21.67 -13.47
C PRO A 173 2.95 -20.81 -12.53
N ASN A 174 3.61 -19.77 -13.03
CA ASN A 174 4.42 -18.86 -12.22
C ASN A 174 3.53 -17.99 -11.34
N GLY A 175 2.41 -17.50 -11.86
CA GLY A 175 1.44 -16.73 -11.09
C GLY A 175 0.87 -17.55 -9.93
N GLU A 176 0.57 -18.83 -10.18
CA GLU A 176 0.10 -19.74 -9.13
C GLU A 176 1.19 -20.05 -8.10
N ARG A 177 2.42 -20.33 -8.54
CA ARG A 177 3.57 -20.59 -7.66
C ARG A 177 3.84 -19.40 -6.71
N LEU A 178 3.89 -18.19 -7.25
CA LEU A 178 4.14 -16.98 -6.47
C LEU A 178 2.99 -16.69 -5.50
N PHE A 179 1.75 -16.91 -5.95
CA PHE A 179 0.58 -16.76 -5.09
C PHE A 179 0.61 -17.74 -3.92
N LYS A 180 0.92 -19.03 -4.17
CA LYS A 180 1.05 -20.04 -3.10
C LYS A 180 2.20 -19.74 -2.14
N GLU A 181 3.33 -19.22 -2.61
CA GLU A 181 4.43 -18.82 -1.74
C GLU A 181 4.01 -17.68 -0.78
N ALA A 182 3.21 -16.72 -1.26
CA ALA A 182 2.65 -15.67 -0.41
C ALA A 182 1.51 -16.17 0.49
N TRP A 183 0.52 -16.85 -0.09
CA TRP A 183 -0.74 -17.25 0.51
C TRP A 183 -1.15 -18.66 0.09
N ASN A 184 -0.94 -19.62 0.99
CA ASN A 184 -1.37 -21.01 0.89
C ASN A 184 -1.97 -21.44 2.24
N PRO A 185 -3.29 -21.23 2.46
CA PRO A 185 -3.93 -21.53 3.74
C PRO A 185 -4.02 -23.02 4.04
N ASP A 186 -4.19 -23.85 3.01
CA ASP A 186 -4.38 -25.30 3.11
C ASP A 186 -3.32 -26.03 2.28
N PRO A 187 -2.05 -26.06 2.72
CA PRO A 187 -0.98 -26.69 1.96
C PRO A 187 -1.20 -28.21 1.82
N GLU A 188 -1.00 -28.72 0.61
CA GLU A 188 -1.02 -30.17 0.36
C GLU A 188 0.18 -30.87 1.04
N PRO A 189 0.13 -32.19 1.28
CA PRO A 189 1.24 -32.93 1.86
C PRO A 189 2.55 -32.72 1.08
N GLY A 190 3.50 -31.98 1.68
CA GLY A 190 4.80 -31.64 1.06
C GLY A 190 4.90 -30.17 0.63
N GLU A 191 3.81 -29.40 0.65
CA GLU A 191 3.84 -27.95 0.43
C GLU A 191 4.11 -27.19 1.73
N GLN A 192 4.71 -26.00 1.60
CA GLN A 192 4.86 -25.06 2.72
C GLN A 192 3.66 -24.12 2.77
N LYS A 193 3.31 -23.75 4.00
CA LYS A 193 2.34 -22.70 4.29
C LYS A 193 2.87 -21.36 3.78
N GLY A 194 2.00 -20.56 3.15
CA GLY A 194 2.39 -19.26 2.61
C GLY A 194 2.92 -18.33 3.71
N TRP A 195 3.83 -17.43 3.35
CA TRP A 195 4.45 -16.48 4.30
C TRP A 195 3.40 -15.65 5.05
N LEU A 196 2.34 -15.21 4.35
CA LEU A 196 1.26 -14.43 4.93
C LEU A 196 0.43 -15.26 5.92
N ASN A 197 0.25 -16.57 5.68
CA ASN A 197 -0.40 -17.47 6.63
C ASN A 197 0.48 -17.70 7.87
N GLN A 198 1.80 -17.82 7.70
CA GLN A 198 2.74 -17.94 8.83
C GLN A 198 2.72 -16.68 9.71
N LEU A 199 2.65 -15.49 9.08
CA LEU A 199 2.47 -14.22 9.78
C LEU A 199 1.11 -14.10 10.46
N ARG A 200 0.03 -14.57 9.83
CA ARG A 200 -1.32 -14.58 10.43
C ARG A 200 -1.40 -15.49 11.66
N ASP A 201 -0.80 -16.67 11.58
CA ASP A 201 -1.05 -17.74 12.56
C ASP A 201 -0.10 -17.76 13.76
N GLY A 202 1.04 -17.07 13.71
CA GLY A 202 1.99 -17.07 14.84
C GLY A 202 3.38 -17.54 14.48
N ASP A 203 3.49 -18.34 13.43
CA ASP A 203 4.69 -19.12 13.10
C ASP A 203 5.87 -18.21 12.73
N MET A 204 5.56 -17.07 12.09
CA MET A 204 6.49 -15.97 11.85
C MET A 204 6.05 -14.75 12.68
N VAL A 205 7.01 -14.11 13.31
CA VAL A 205 6.83 -12.88 14.09
C VAL A 205 7.66 -11.77 13.47
N LEU A 206 7.10 -10.57 13.49
CA LEU A 206 7.82 -9.36 13.11
C LEU A 206 8.79 -8.98 14.23
N GLN A 207 9.95 -8.43 13.89
CA GLN A 207 10.96 -7.93 14.82
C GLN A 207 10.37 -6.90 15.80
N GLU A 208 9.40 -6.11 15.34
CA GLU A 208 8.71 -5.12 16.18
C GLU A 208 7.62 -5.72 17.08
N GLN A 209 7.24 -6.99 16.89
CA GLN A 209 6.36 -7.68 17.84
C GLN A 209 7.16 -8.05 19.10
N ILE A 210 7.27 -7.10 20.02
CA ILE A 210 7.92 -7.31 21.30
C ILE A 210 6.89 -7.94 22.26
N SER A 211 6.87 -9.28 22.25
CA SER A 211 6.28 -10.16 23.28
C SER A 211 4.75 -10.09 23.48
N GLY A 212 4.17 -11.08 24.16
CA GLY A 212 2.72 -11.26 24.39
C GLY A 212 1.98 -10.14 25.14
N ARG A 213 2.60 -8.97 25.31
CA ARG A 213 1.98 -7.72 25.76
C ARG A 213 1.13 -7.05 24.67
N GLU A 214 1.32 -7.47 23.42
CA GLU A 214 0.86 -6.82 22.19
C GLU A 214 -0.24 -7.63 21.46
N ILE A 215 -0.50 -8.86 21.92
CA ILE A 215 -1.49 -9.75 21.33
C ILE A 215 -2.88 -9.37 21.88
N GLY A 216 -3.58 -8.51 21.15
CA GLY A 216 -5.02 -8.29 21.30
C GLY A 216 -5.41 -6.99 22.00
N GLY A 217 -5.32 -5.87 21.26
CA GLY A 217 -6.04 -4.64 21.60
C GLY A 217 -5.26 -3.35 21.44
N PHE A 218 -4.52 -3.18 20.33
CA PHE A 218 -4.08 -1.84 19.96
C PHE A 218 -5.21 -1.13 19.25
N ASN A 219 -5.72 -0.10 19.90
CA ASN A 219 -6.66 0.85 19.35
C ASN A 219 -6.00 2.20 19.04
N ILE A 220 -4.69 2.30 19.28
CA ILE A 220 -3.95 3.56 19.30
C ILE A 220 -3.37 3.80 17.91
N TYR A 221 -3.85 4.83 17.24
CA TYR A 221 -3.34 5.30 15.95
C TYR A 221 -2.60 6.62 16.15
N PRO A 222 -1.31 6.59 16.55
CA PRO A 222 -0.57 7.82 16.75
C PRO A 222 -0.31 8.48 15.40
N LYS A 223 -0.95 9.62 15.15
CA LYS A 223 -0.60 10.49 14.03
C LYS A 223 0.37 11.55 14.53
N SER A 224 1.64 11.44 14.14
CA SER A 224 2.65 12.47 14.36
C SER A 224 2.70 13.39 13.14
N ASP A 225 2.28 14.65 13.30
CA ASP A 225 2.36 15.67 12.24
C ASP A 225 3.61 16.57 12.38
N ASN A 226 4.62 16.11 13.11
CA ASN A 226 5.81 16.90 13.44
C ASN A 226 7.08 16.45 12.69
N THR A 227 8.04 17.35 12.57
CA THR A 227 9.39 17.12 12.04
C THR A 227 10.39 16.67 13.14
N ALA A 228 9.89 16.30 14.32
CA ALA A 228 10.73 15.94 15.45
C ALA A 228 11.31 14.53 15.28
N THR A 229 12.56 14.34 15.73
CA THR A 229 13.22 13.01 15.77
C THR A 229 12.86 12.19 17.00
N ALA A 230 12.09 12.78 17.93
CA ALA A 230 11.60 12.11 19.12
C ALA A 230 10.34 11.30 18.83
N TYR A 231 10.17 10.20 19.57
CA TYR A 231 9.04 9.30 19.41
C TYR A 231 8.47 8.88 20.77
N VAL A 232 7.18 8.54 20.76
CA VAL A 232 6.45 8.07 21.94
C VAL A 232 5.91 6.70 21.65
N TRP A 233 6.23 5.74 22.51
CA TRP A 233 5.71 4.39 22.43
C TRP A 233 4.56 4.21 23.41
N PHE A 234 3.36 3.96 22.87
CA PHE A 234 2.17 3.69 23.68
C PHE A 234 2.01 2.20 23.99
N LEU A 235 1.64 1.91 25.22
CA LEU A 235 1.56 0.57 25.79
C LEU A 235 0.25 0.43 26.60
N GLY A 236 -0.20 -0.80 26.79
CA GLY A 236 -1.35 -1.09 27.66
C GLY A 236 -2.67 -1.20 26.89
N LYS A 237 -3.77 -1.25 27.63
CA LYS A 237 -5.12 -1.45 27.06
C LYS A 237 -6.05 -0.41 27.65
N TYR A 238 -6.87 0.18 26.80
CA TYR A 238 -7.89 1.12 27.25
C TYR A 238 -8.97 0.40 28.05
N THR A 239 -9.13 0.78 29.32
CA THR A 239 -10.13 0.20 30.22
C THR A 239 -11.40 1.06 30.34
N GLY A 240 -11.52 2.10 29.53
CA GLY A 240 -12.72 2.95 29.52
C GLY A 240 -13.89 2.32 28.76
N ALA A 241 -15.06 2.89 28.98
CA ALA A 241 -16.34 2.34 28.49
C ALA A 241 -16.83 2.98 27.18
N GLN A 242 -16.22 4.09 26.74
CA GLN A 242 -16.66 4.85 25.57
C GLN A 242 -15.52 5.05 24.59
N TYR A 243 -15.88 5.21 23.32
CA TYR A 243 -14.94 5.66 22.31
C TYR A 243 -14.54 7.12 22.59
N GLU A 244 -13.24 7.40 22.57
CA GLU A 244 -12.71 8.75 22.80
C GLU A 244 -11.55 9.04 21.84
N ARG A 245 -11.32 10.33 21.58
CA ARG A 245 -10.19 10.83 20.80
C ARG A 245 -9.33 11.73 21.67
N TRP A 246 -8.14 11.27 21.98
CA TRP A 246 -7.21 11.99 22.81
C TRP A 246 -6.14 12.66 21.97
N ARG A 247 -5.56 13.72 22.51
CA ARG A 247 -4.36 14.36 22.01
C ARG A 247 -3.36 14.44 23.14
N LEU A 248 -2.23 13.77 22.98
CA LEU A 248 -1.06 13.96 23.83
C LEU A 248 -0.15 14.98 23.16
N GLN A 249 0.19 16.07 23.85
CA GLN A 249 1.06 17.12 23.34
C GLN A 249 2.21 17.40 24.31
N ILE A 250 3.39 17.71 23.79
CA ILE A 250 4.52 18.20 24.57
C ILE A 250 4.27 19.65 24.97
N ASP A 251 4.29 19.91 26.27
CA ASP A 251 4.01 21.20 26.88
C ASP A 251 5.30 21.99 27.12
N THR A 252 6.40 21.32 27.47
CA THR A 252 7.74 21.94 27.58
C THR A 252 8.75 21.10 26.80
N ALA A 253 9.50 21.75 25.90
CA ALA A 253 10.55 21.11 25.10
C ALA A 253 11.72 20.58 25.95
N GLY A 254 12.41 19.55 25.46
CA GLY A 254 13.62 19.03 26.11
C GLY A 254 13.84 17.53 25.91
N ALA A 255 14.87 17.01 26.58
CA ALA A 255 15.11 15.58 26.67
C ALA A 255 14.16 14.92 27.69
N ILE A 256 14.09 13.59 27.66
CA ILE A 256 13.35 12.78 28.63
C ILE A 256 13.72 13.18 30.07
N GLY A 257 12.72 13.44 30.90
CA GLY A 257 12.89 13.87 32.30
C GLY A 257 13.12 15.37 32.49
N THR A 258 13.21 16.14 31.40
CA THR A 258 13.12 17.62 31.43
C THR A 258 11.89 18.10 30.66
N ALA A 259 11.54 17.42 29.56
CA ALA A 259 10.31 17.69 28.83
C ALA A 259 9.08 17.29 29.65
N THR A 260 8.00 18.05 29.46
CA THR A 260 6.69 17.78 30.05
C THR A 260 5.63 17.61 28.96
N TRP A 261 4.56 16.89 29.26
CA TRP A 261 3.44 16.61 28.36
C TRP A 261 2.10 17.01 28.99
N LYS A 262 1.10 17.15 28.13
CA LYS A 262 -0.29 17.40 28.46
C LYS A 262 -1.19 16.49 27.65
N LEU A 263 -2.35 16.14 28.21
CA LEU A 263 -3.33 15.27 27.59
C LEU A 263 -4.67 16.00 27.52
N SER A 264 -5.25 15.98 26.33
CA SER A 264 -6.62 16.39 26.06
C SER A 264 -7.42 15.16 25.63
N ARG A 265 -8.63 14.98 26.17
CA ARG A 265 -9.55 13.93 25.71
C ARG A 265 -10.60 14.41 24.69
N ASP A 266 -10.48 15.65 24.24
CA ASP A 266 -11.37 16.29 23.26
C ASP A 266 -10.61 16.83 22.03
N GLY A 267 -9.51 16.15 21.65
CA GLY A 267 -8.75 16.45 20.44
C GLY A 267 -7.96 17.76 20.49
N GLY A 268 -7.64 18.27 21.68
CA GLY A 268 -6.85 19.48 21.90
C GLY A 268 -7.66 20.75 22.17
N THR A 269 -8.95 20.63 22.52
CA THR A 269 -9.81 21.79 22.81
C THR A 269 -9.67 22.22 24.28
N ASN A 270 -9.64 21.25 25.20
CA ASN A 270 -9.37 21.41 26.62
C ASN A 270 -8.31 20.39 27.07
N TRP A 271 -7.50 20.78 28.06
CA TRP A 271 -6.46 19.93 28.63
C TRP A 271 -6.93 19.37 29.96
N ASP A 272 -7.01 18.04 30.05
CA ASP A 272 -7.40 17.33 31.27
C ASP A 272 -6.21 17.12 32.22
N LEU A 273 -5.02 16.98 31.64
CA LEU A 273 -3.74 16.88 32.35
C LEU A 273 -2.77 17.86 31.71
N GLU A 274 -2.04 18.60 32.54
CA GLU A 274 -1.05 19.58 32.11
C GLU A 274 0.26 19.36 32.86
N THR A 275 1.38 19.76 32.24
CA THR A 275 2.72 19.79 32.85
C THR A 275 3.11 18.47 33.56
N GLN A 276 2.84 17.35 32.91
CA GLN A 276 3.20 16.03 33.40
C GLN A 276 4.62 15.67 32.94
N ASP A 277 5.43 15.06 33.79
CA ASP A 277 6.81 14.73 33.42
C ASP A 277 6.88 13.59 32.39
N THR A 278 7.84 13.68 31.46
CA THR A 278 8.17 12.58 30.51
C THR A 278 9.02 11.47 31.12
N PHE A 279 9.31 11.56 32.42
CA PHE A 279 9.93 10.51 33.22
C PHE A 279 9.34 10.50 34.63
N ASP A 280 8.92 9.34 35.13
CA ASP A 280 8.47 9.24 36.51
C ASP A 280 9.68 9.20 37.46
N THR A 281 9.93 10.34 38.10
CA THR A 281 11.03 10.50 39.05
C THR A 281 10.78 9.81 40.39
N THR A 282 9.53 9.48 40.71
CA THR A 282 9.15 8.86 41.99
C THR A 282 9.45 7.36 41.96
N ASP A 283 9.01 6.68 40.89
CA ASP A 283 9.20 5.23 40.72
C ASP A 283 10.40 4.89 39.83
N ASN A 284 11.18 5.89 39.40
CA ASN A 284 12.32 5.75 38.49
C ASN A 284 11.94 4.95 37.22
N SER A 285 10.73 5.22 36.70
CA SER A 285 10.10 4.46 35.64
C SER A 285 10.02 5.28 34.35
N ARG A 286 10.46 4.67 33.25
CA ARG A 286 10.23 5.20 31.90
C ARG A 286 8.81 4.98 31.40
N ARG A 287 8.05 4.11 32.07
CA ARG A 287 6.67 3.81 31.74
C ARG A 287 5.76 4.68 32.57
N ILE A 288 5.14 5.66 31.93
CA ILE A 288 4.27 6.64 32.56
C ILE A 288 2.84 6.29 32.24
N LEU A 289 1.96 6.31 33.24
CA LEU A 289 0.53 6.14 33.02
C LEU A 289 -0.02 7.44 32.41
N ILE A 290 -0.61 7.34 31.22
CA ILE A 290 -1.30 8.46 30.59
C ILE A 290 -2.70 8.56 31.17
N TYR A 291 -3.53 7.55 30.90
CA TYR A 291 -4.90 7.48 31.42
C TYR A 291 -5.51 6.09 31.16
N ALA A 292 -6.46 5.67 32.02
CA ALA A 292 -7.32 4.48 31.85
C ALA A 292 -6.62 3.23 31.28
N GLY A 293 -5.48 2.84 31.90
CA GLY A 293 -4.73 1.63 31.54
C GLY A 293 -3.77 1.77 30.36
N ILE A 294 -3.69 2.96 29.74
CA ILE A 294 -2.73 3.31 28.70
C ILE A 294 -1.49 3.96 29.33
N TYR A 295 -0.32 3.49 28.92
CA TYR A 295 0.98 3.98 29.31
C TYR A 295 1.73 4.55 28.09
N ALA A 296 2.62 5.50 28.31
CA ALA A 296 3.55 6.00 27.32
C ALA A 296 5.00 5.83 27.78
N VAL A 297 5.89 5.65 26.81
CA VAL A 297 7.34 5.68 26.98
C VAL A 297 7.92 6.67 25.99
N PHE A 298 8.60 7.68 26.50
CA PHE A 298 9.15 8.78 25.71
C PHE A 298 10.60 8.51 25.30
N TYR A 299 10.95 8.81 24.06
CA TYR A 299 12.30 8.65 23.51
C TYR A 299 12.75 9.86 22.70
N GLY A 300 14.00 10.29 22.90
CA GLY A 300 14.63 11.37 22.15
C GLY A 300 14.47 12.76 22.79
N THR A 301 14.56 13.80 21.96
CA THR A 301 14.44 15.21 22.35
C THR A 301 13.22 15.83 21.70
N PHE A 302 12.29 16.30 22.53
CA PHE A 302 11.01 16.82 22.10
C PHE A 302 11.05 18.33 21.86
N GLY A 303 10.36 18.78 20.82
CA GLY A 303 10.00 20.17 20.62
C GLY A 303 8.72 20.52 21.35
N GLU A 304 8.57 21.80 21.72
CA GLU A 304 7.31 22.29 22.28
C GLU A 304 6.23 22.23 21.21
N GLY A 305 5.06 21.70 21.59
CA GLY A 305 3.92 21.58 20.68
C GLY A 305 3.87 20.31 19.84
N ASP A 306 4.88 19.45 19.91
CA ASP A 306 4.86 18.09 19.34
C ASP A 306 3.65 17.32 19.86
N TYR A 307 2.86 16.69 18.98
CA TYR A 307 1.63 16.01 19.40
C TYR A 307 1.39 14.67 18.69
N TRP A 308 0.63 13.83 19.38
CA TRP A 308 0.11 12.56 18.89
C TRP A 308 -1.38 12.51 19.17
N ASP A 309 -2.17 12.35 18.12
CA ASP A 309 -3.58 12.01 18.25
C ASP A 309 -3.71 10.51 18.54
N ILE A 310 -4.52 10.16 19.52
CA ILE A 310 -4.70 8.80 20.02
C ILE A 310 -6.19 8.51 20.01
N GLU A 311 -6.62 7.65 19.11
CA GLU A 311 -7.96 7.09 19.12
C GLU A 311 -8.01 5.94 20.14
N VAL A 312 -9.09 5.82 20.92
CA VAL A 312 -9.26 4.71 21.87
C VAL A 312 -10.66 4.12 21.73
N PHE A 313 -10.74 2.78 21.63
CA PHE A 313 -12.01 2.04 21.61
C PHE A 313 -12.15 1.22 22.90
N PRO A 314 -13.37 1.11 23.45
CA PRO A 314 -13.61 0.37 24.69
C PRO A 314 -13.33 -1.12 24.53
N MET A 315 -12.93 -1.77 25.62
CA MET A 315 -12.58 -3.20 25.64
C MET A 315 -13.75 -4.10 25.21
N SER A 316 -15.00 -3.65 25.35
CA SER A 316 -16.19 -4.38 24.91
C SER A 316 -16.39 -4.41 23.39
N ASP A 317 -15.80 -3.45 22.66
CA ASP A 317 -15.93 -3.36 21.19
C ASP A 317 -14.80 -4.07 20.44
N SER A 318 -13.87 -4.74 21.13
CA SER A 318 -12.92 -5.61 20.44
C SER A 318 -13.70 -6.76 19.82
N ALA A 319 -13.90 -6.71 18.50
CA ALA A 319 -14.52 -7.77 17.73
C ALA A 319 -13.71 -9.05 17.90
N THR A 320 -14.11 -9.86 18.88
CA THR A 320 -13.61 -11.22 19.01
C THR A 320 -14.22 -11.95 17.82
N VAL A 321 -13.42 -12.15 16.77
CA VAL A 321 -13.81 -13.06 15.69
C VAL A 321 -14.02 -14.41 16.35
N SER A 322 -15.28 -14.77 16.54
CA SER A 322 -15.68 -16.03 17.12
C SER A 322 -15.05 -17.11 16.25
N LYS A 323 -14.00 -17.77 16.75
CA LYS A 323 -13.62 -19.06 16.20
C LYS A 323 -14.89 -19.91 16.25
N ILE A 324 -15.31 -20.43 15.11
CA ILE A 324 -16.33 -21.48 15.07
C ILE A 324 -15.70 -22.68 15.78
N GLY A 325 -15.87 -22.74 17.09
CA GLY A 325 -15.57 -23.91 17.89
C GLY A 325 -16.61 -24.96 17.52
N SER A 326 -16.14 -26.14 17.14
CA SER A 326 -16.98 -27.32 16.96
C SER A 326 -17.84 -27.52 18.21
N ILE A 327 -19.16 -27.55 18.03
CA ILE A 327 -20.11 -27.98 19.05
C ILE A 327 -19.95 -29.50 19.19
N GLU A 328 -19.29 -29.96 20.26
CA GLU A 328 -19.42 -31.35 20.68
C GLU A 328 -20.75 -31.51 21.42
N LEU A 329 -21.69 -32.23 20.79
CA LEU A 329 -22.89 -32.74 21.44
C LEU A 329 -22.50 -34.01 22.21
N GLU A 330 -22.29 -33.88 23.51
CA GLU A 330 -22.31 -35.06 24.39
C GLU A 330 -23.74 -35.61 24.44
N ARG A 331 -23.85 -36.93 24.26
CA ARG A 331 -25.09 -37.68 24.16
C ARG A 331 -25.56 -38.22 25.50
#